data_AF-A0AAU5CLY5-F1
#
_entry.id   AF-A0AAU5CLY5-F1
#
_cell.length_a   1.000
_cell.length_b   1.000
_cell.length_c   1.000
_cell.angle_alpha   90.00
_cell.angle_beta   90.00
_cell.angle_gamma   90.00
#
_symmetry.space_group_name_H-M   'P 1'
#
loop_
_entity.id
_entity.type
_entity.pdbx_description
1 polymer ?
#
loop_
_entity_poly.entity_id
_entity_poly.type
_entity_poly.pdbx_seq_one_letter_code
_entity_poly.pdbx_strand_id
1 'polypeptide(L)'
;MESYTPAEKRERARLFRKGFRQAMADCVDPRLEARIEKIDQRAAERGAQELRALHQVQADARQTLANAKAAERTAPRSDRPAARQARKAAEDAVRRAERAVLRAER
;
A
#
# COMPACT_ATOMS: atom_id res chain seq x y z
N MET A 1 -5.64 5.50 -0.36
CA MET A 1 -6.12 4.11 -0.19
C MET A 1 -6.63 3.94 1.23
N GLU A 2 -7.88 3.53 1.42
CA GLU A 2 -8.44 3.19 2.74
C GLU A 2 -8.61 1.67 2.81
N SER A 3 -7.89 1.02 3.72
CA SER A 3 -7.92 -0.44 3.86
C SER A 3 -8.91 -0.82 4.97
N TYR A 4 -10.18 -0.97 4.61
CA TYR A 4 -11.21 -1.37 5.58
C TYR A 4 -11.24 -2.88 5.82
N THR A 5 -11.32 -3.29 7.09
CA THR A 5 -11.64 -4.68 7.41
C THR A 5 -13.13 -4.98 7.11
N PRO A 6 -13.50 -6.25 6.89
CA PRO A 6 -14.91 -6.63 6.74
C PRO A 6 -15.78 -6.23 7.95
N ALA A 7 -15.21 -6.25 9.16
CA ALA A 7 -15.91 -5.85 10.38
C ALA A 7 -16.23 -4.35 10.38
N GLU A 8 -15.26 -3.52 10.04
CA GLU A 8 -15.43 -2.07 9.97
C GLU A 8 -16.39 -1.64 8.86
N LYS A 9 -16.38 -2.33 7.70
CA LYS A 9 -17.39 -2.08 6.66
C LYS A 9 -18.81 -2.33 7.18
N ARG A 10 -19.01 -3.40 7.94
CA ARG A 10 -20.32 -3.73 8.54
C ARG A 10 -20.71 -2.73 9.62
N GLU A 11 -19.76 -2.33 10.46
CA GLU A 11 -20.00 -1.37 11.53
C GLU A 11 -20.34 0.01 10.98
N ARG A 12 -19.56 0.51 10.01
CA ARG A 12 -19.81 1.74 9.27
C ARG A 12 -21.20 1.73 8.62
N ALA A 13 -21.55 0.67 7.90
CA ALA A 13 -22.88 0.53 7.28
C ALA A 13 -24.03 0.54 8.31
N ARG A 14 -23.83 -0.08 9.48
CA ARG A 14 -24.81 -0.07 10.57
C ARG A 14 -24.97 1.33 11.17
N LEU A 15 -23.88 2.04 11.39
CA LEU A 15 -23.88 3.40 11.92
C LEU A 15 -24.52 4.38 10.93
N PHE A 16 -24.22 4.29 9.64
CA PHE A 16 -24.88 5.07 8.59
C PHE A 16 -26.40 4.85 8.54
N ARG A 17 -26.85 3.59 8.59
CA ARG A 17 -28.30 3.29 8.64
C ARG A 17 -28.97 3.88 9.88
N LYS A 18 -28.27 3.89 11.01
CA LYS A 18 -28.78 4.47 12.26
C LYS A 18 -28.85 6.01 12.16
N GLY A 19 -27.81 6.66 11.65
CA GLY A 19 -27.79 8.10 11.41
C GLY A 19 -28.86 8.54 10.41
N PHE A 20 -29.06 7.78 9.33
CA PHE A 20 -30.12 8.04 8.35
C PHE A 20 -31.53 8.01 8.97
N ARG A 21 -31.82 7.01 9.82
CA ARG A 21 -33.09 6.94 10.54
C ARG A 21 -33.27 8.10 11.53
N GLN A 22 -32.19 8.56 12.17
CA GLN A 22 -32.23 9.71 13.07
C GLN A 22 -32.40 11.03 12.31
N ALA A 23 -31.79 11.17 11.14
CA ALA A 23 -31.97 12.35 10.28
C ALA A 23 -33.41 12.48 9.78
N MET A 24 -34.07 11.36 9.45
CA MET A 24 -35.50 11.35 9.11
C MET A 24 -36.41 11.73 10.30
N ALA A 25 -35.88 11.70 11.53
CA ALA A 25 -36.59 12.01 12.75
C ALA A 25 -36.04 13.27 13.46
N ASP A 26 -35.23 14.08 12.76
CA ASP A 26 -34.56 15.29 13.28
C ASP A 26 -33.85 15.13 14.64
N CYS A 27 -33.28 13.93 14.90
CA CYS A 27 -32.62 13.60 16.17
C CYS A 27 -31.21 13.01 15.98
N VAL A 28 -30.43 13.58 15.06
CA VAL A 28 -29.07 13.12 14.74
C VAL A 28 -28.15 13.19 15.95
N ASP A 29 -27.59 12.05 16.36
CA ASP A 29 -26.62 11.96 17.45
C ASP A 29 -25.20 12.23 16.92
N PRO A 30 -24.51 13.31 17.35
CA PRO A 30 -23.15 13.63 16.90
C PRO A 30 -22.13 12.55 17.29
N ARG A 31 -22.45 11.67 18.24
CA ARG A 31 -21.58 10.54 18.61
C ARG A 31 -21.53 9.47 17.53
N LEU A 32 -22.51 9.40 16.62
CA LEU A 32 -22.47 8.48 15.48
C LEU A 32 -21.45 8.92 14.44
N GLU A 33 -21.43 10.22 14.13
CA GLU A 33 -20.45 10.82 13.23
C GLU A 33 -19.03 10.62 13.76
N ALA A 34 -18.80 10.95 15.03
CA ALA A 34 -17.49 10.74 15.68
C ALA A 34 -17.04 9.27 15.69
N ARG A 35 -17.97 8.30 15.67
CA ARG A 35 -17.63 6.87 15.56
C ARG A 35 -17.29 6.47 14.14
N ILE A 36 -18.01 6.99 13.14
CA ILE A 36 -17.70 6.78 11.72
C ILE A 36 -16.34 7.37 11.40
N GLU A 37 -16.06 8.60 11.83
CA GLU A 37 -14.76 9.25 11.64
C GLU A 37 -13.60 8.45 12.24
N LYS A 38 -13.78 7.88 13.44
CA LYS A 38 -12.75 7.02 14.05
C LYS A 38 -12.48 5.75 13.24
N ILE A 39 -13.51 5.16 12.63
CA ILE A 39 -13.35 3.99 11.76
C ILE A 39 -12.59 4.39 10.49
N ASP A 40 -12.98 5.52 9.89
CA ASP A 40 -12.38 6.01 8.65
C ASP A 40 -10.90 6.41 8.89
N GLN A 41 -10.58 7.05 10.02
CA GLN A 41 -9.20 7.35 10.44
C GLN A 41 -8.33 6.10 10.57
N ARG A 42 -8.82 5.05 11.25
CA ARG A 42 -8.09 3.78 11.40
C ARG A 42 -7.87 3.07 10.06
N ALA A 43 -8.85 3.12 9.16
CA ALA A 43 -8.73 2.55 7.83
C ALA A 43 -7.73 3.33 6.96
N ALA A 44 -7.70 4.66 7.08
CA ALA A 44 -6.72 5.52 6.43
C ALA A 44 -5.30 5.31 6.96
N GLU A 45 -5.12 5.18 8.28
CA GLU A 45 -3.84 4.87 8.91
C GLU A 45 -3.28 3.54 8.39
N ARG A 46 -4.10 2.48 8.34
CA ARG A 46 -3.69 1.18 7.80
C ARG A 46 -3.35 1.25 6.31
N GLY A 47 -4.19 1.91 5.52
CA GLY A 47 -3.89 2.13 4.10
C GLY A 47 -2.59 2.91 3.87
N ALA A 48 -2.31 3.93 4.70
CA ALA A 48 -1.07 4.68 4.65
C ALA A 48 0.16 3.84 5.06
N GLN A 49 0.03 2.97 6.05
CA GLN A 49 1.08 2.03 6.45
C GLN A 49 1.40 1.03 5.34
N GLU A 50 0.38 0.44 4.71
CA GLU A 50 0.54 -0.46 3.57
C GLU A 50 1.21 0.24 2.39
N LEU A 51 0.79 1.46 2.06
CA LEU A 51 1.41 2.23 0.98
C LEU A 51 2.87 2.59 1.28
N ARG A 52 3.18 2.97 2.52
CA ARG A 52 4.58 3.19 2.97
C ARG A 52 5.42 1.93 2.81
N ALA A 53 4.89 0.77 3.18
CA ALA A 53 5.59 -0.50 3.00
C ALA A 53 5.86 -0.80 1.52
N LEU A 54 4.91 -0.51 0.62
CA LEU A 54 5.13 -0.65 -0.83
C LEU A 54 6.22 0.27 -1.36
N HIS A 55 6.27 1.53 -0.89
CA HIS A 55 7.36 2.45 -1.24
C HIS A 55 8.72 1.98 -0.71
N GLN A 56 8.78 1.38 0.49
CA GLN A 56 10.01 0.80 1.02
C GLN A 56 10.50 -0.35 0.12
N VAL A 57 9.62 -1.28 -0.25
CA VAL A 57 9.97 -2.37 -1.18
C VAL A 57 10.46 -1.84 -2.53
N GLN A 58 9.85 -0.76 -3.04
CA GLN A 58 10.30 -0.11 -4.27
C GLN A 58 11.71 0.49 -4.12
N ALA A 59 11.99 1.15 -3.00
CA ALA A 59 13.31 1.71 -2.72
C ALA A 59 14.37 0.61 -2.60
N ASP A 60 14.10 -0.47 -1.89
CA ASP A 60 15.00 -1.61 -1.71
C ASP A 60 15.28 -2.32 -3.05
N ALA A 61 14.26 -2.47 -3.90
CA ALA A 61 14.43 -3.02 -5.24
C ALA A 61 15.36 -2.15 -6.10
N ARG A 62 15.23 -0.82 -6.03
CA ARG A 62 16.11 0.12 -6.74
C ARG A 62 17.55 0.05 -6.25
N GLN A 63 17.75 -0.07 -4.93
CA GLN A 63 19.07 -0.25 -4.35
C GLN A 63 19.69 -1.59 -4.79
N THR A 64 18.91 -2.66 -4.80
CA THR A 64 19.34 -3.98 -5.28
C THR A 64 19.77 -3.94 -6.74
N LEU A 65 19.04 -3.21 -7.59
CA LEU A 65 19.43 -3.00 -9.00
C LEU A 65 20.74 -2.22 -9.12
N ALA A 66 20.94 -1.18 -8.31
CA ALA A 66 22.20 -0.43 -8.29
C ALA A 66 23.38 -1.34 -7.89
N ASN A 67 23.20 -2.16 -6.86
CA ASN A 67 24.20 -3.14 -6.42
C ASN A 67 24.51 -4.17 -7.51
N ALA A 68 23.48 -4.71 -8.19
CA ALA A 68 23.66 -5.65 -9.29
C ALA A 68 24.42 -5.04 -10.48
N LYS A 69 24.17 -3.75 -10.79
CA LYS A 69 24.94 -3.01 -11.80
C LYS A 69 26.40 -2.82 -11.41
N ALA A 70 26.68 -2.56 -10.12
CA ALA A 70 28.05 -2.46 -9.62
C ALA A 70 28.78 -3.81 -9.65
N ALA A 71 28.08 -4.89 -9.29
CA ALA A 71 28.59 -6.25 -9.37
C ALA A 71 28.91 -6.65 -10.82
N GLU A 72 28.05 -6.33 -11.80
CA GLU A 72 28.35 -6.61 -13.23
C GLU A 72 29.62 -5.89 -13.71
N ARG A 73 29.87 -4.65 -13.24
CA ARG A 73 31.06 -3.88 -13.62
C ARG A 73 32.36 -4.45 -13.05
N THR A 74 32.29 -5.09 -11.89
CA THR A 74 33.44 -5.65 -11.18
C THR A 74 33.61 -7.16 -11.40
N ALA A 75 32.63 -7.82 -12.03
CA ALA A 75 32.65 -9.25 -12.27
C ALA A 75 33.77 -9.69 -13.23
N PRO A 76 34.49 -10.78 -12.93
CA PRO A 76 35.43 -11.39 -13.85
C PRO A 76 34.70 -11.94 -15.10
N ARG A 77 35.44 -12.17 -16.18
CA ARG A 77 34.86 -12.54 -17.49
C ARG A 77 34.05 -13.86 -17.43
N SER A 78 34.44 -14.79 -16.57
CA SER A 78 33.73 -16.06 -16.30
C SER A 78 32.34 -15.85 -15.71
N ASP A 79 32.20 -14.88 -14.79
CA ASP A 79 31.00 -14.69 -13.99
C ASP A 79 30.09 -13.60 -14.57
N ARG A 80 30.58 -12.87 -15.57
CA ARG A 80 29.86 -11.80 -16.27
C ARG A 80 28.50 -12.22 -16.83
N PRO A 81 28.30 -13.43 -17.38
CA PRO A 81 26.97 -13.90 -17.78
C PRO A 81 26.00 -14.03 -16.60
N ALA A 82 26.46 -14.57 -15.46
CA ALA A 82 25.65 -14.69 -14.26
C ALA A 82 25.30 -13.31 -13.67
N ALA A 83 26.26 -12.39 -13.63
CA ALA A 83 26.04 -11.02 -13.18
C ALA A 83 25.02 -10.26 -14.05
N ARG A 84 25.02 -10.48 -15.38
CA ARG A 84 24.00 -9.94 -16.29
C ARG A 84 22.60 -10.49 -16.00
N GLN A 85 22.49 -11.79 -15.73
CA GLN A 85 21.21 -12.39 -15.36
C GLN A 85 20.70 -11.83 -14.03
N ALA A 86 21.58 -11.67 -13.03
CA ALA A 86 21.25 -11.05 -11.75
C ALA A 86 20.76 -9.60 -11.93
N ARG A 87 21.41 -8.80 -12.78
CA ARG A 87 20.93 -7.45 -13.14
C ARG A 87 19.53 -7.48 -13.73
N LYS A 88 19.30 -8.36 -14.70
CA LYS A 88 17.99 -8.49 -15.37
C LYS A 88 16.89 -8.89 -14.37
N ALA A 89 17.18 -9.83 -13.47
CA ALA A 89 16.23 -10.21 -12.41
C ALA A 89 15.90 -9.03 -11.47
N ALA A 90 16.91 -8.22 -11.11
CA ALA A 90 16.71 -7.02 -10.31
C ALA A 90 15.89 -5.94 -11.06
N GLU A 91 16.11 -5.76 -12.36
CA GLU A 91 15.30 -4.85 -13.21
C GLU A 91 13.83 -5.28 -13.22
N ASP A 92 13.56 -6.58 -13.38
CA ASP A 92 12.20 -7.11 -13.37
C ASP A 92 11.55 -6.96 -11.97
N ALA A 93 12.32 -7.11 -10.90
CA ALA A 93 11.85 -6.86 -9.54
C ALA A 93 11.43 -5.40 -9.32
N VAL A 94 12.24 -4.43 -9.78
CA VAL A 94 11.88 -3.00 -9.74
C VAL A 94 10.59 -2.73 -10.50
N ARG A 95 10.45 -3.26 -11.71
CA ARG A 95 9.23 -3.09 -12.52
C ARG A 95 7.99 -3.65 -11.83
N ARG A 96 8.10 -4.79 -11.14
CA ARG A 96 6.99 -5.37 -10.36
C ARG A 96 6.62 -4.48 -9.17
N ALA A 97 7.62 -3.98 -8.44
CA ALA A 97 7.40 -3.08 -7.30
C ALA A 97 6.75 -1.76 -7.75
N GLU A 98 7.23 -1.15 -8.85
CA GLU A 98 6.64 0.06 -9.43
C GLU A 98 5.19 -0.15 -9.86
N ARG A 99 4.88 -1.29 -10.49
CA ARG A 99 3.50 -1.65 -10.83
C ARG A 99 2.61 -1.85 -9.60
N ALA A 100 3.16 -2.39 -8.51
CA ALA A 100 2.41 -2.58 -7.27
C ALA A 100 2.06 -1.24 -6.61
N VAL A 101 3.02 -0.31 -6.53
CA VAL A 101 2.80 1.06 -6.05
C VAL A 101 1.76 1.77 -6.93
N LEU A 102 1.93 1.75 -8.25
CA LEU A 102 0.99 2.41 -9.18
C LEU A 102 -0.45 1.88 -9.05
N ARG A 103 -0.62 0.59 -8.74
CA ARG A 103 -1.93 -0.02 -8.50
C ARG A 103 -2.53 0.37 -7.15
N ALA A 104 -1.71 0.64 -6.15
CA ALA A 104 -2.16 1.06 -4.83
C ALA A 104 -2.48 2.56 -4.76
N GLU A 105 -1.86 3.36 -5.64
CA GLU A 105 -2.11 4.81 -5.77
C GLU A 105 -3.32 5.15 -6.66
N ARG A 106 -3.71 4.25 -7.57
CA ARG A 106 -4.91 4.38 -8.42
C ARG A 106 -6.18 3.97 -7.69
#